data_AF-A0ABD5JLP0-F1
#
_entry.id   AF-A0ABD5JLP0-F1
#
_cell.length_a   1.000
_cell.length_b   1.000
_cell.length_c   1.000
_cell.angle_alpha   90.00
_cell.angle_beta   90.00
_cell.angle_gamma   90.00
#
_symmetry.space_group_name_H-M   'P 1'
#
loop_
_entity.id
_entity.type
_entity.pdbx_description
1 polymer ?
#
loop_
_entity_poly.entity_id
_entity_poly.type
_entity_poly.pdbx_seq_one_letter_code
_entity_poly.pdbx_strand_id
1 'polypeptide(L)'
;MSELPPDVERLRILEVYLRLQLGAVQARIADPDGGAVGSESGWTIQFMPSPVGTSRGYLHHASCFMGGGRRLTRNQARKVLGMPEVMACDACHPDP
;
A
#
# COMPACT_ATOMS: atom_id res chain seq x y z
N MET A 1 -17.60 6.73 -29.60
CA MET A 1 -18.50 7.63 -28.85
C MET A 1 -19.55 6.74 -28.21
N SER A 2 -19.70 6.77 -26.88
CA SER A 2 -20.59 5.84 -26.19
C SER A 2 -22.04 6.14 -26.54
N GLU A 3 -22.73 5.21 -27.18
CA GLU A 3 -24.17 5.31 -27.41
C GLU A 3 -24.89 5.13 -26.07
N LEU A 4 -25.60 6.18 -25.66
CA LEU A 4 -26.43 6.16 -24.47
C LEU A 4 -27.81 5.57 -24.83
N PRO A 5 -28.42 4.79 -23.93
CA PRO A 5 -29.77 4.28 -24.16
C PRO A 5 -30.78 5.44 -24.23
N PRO A 6 -31.85 5.33 -25.04
CA PRO A 6 -32.82 6.41 -25.21
C PRO A 6 -33.78 6.58 -24.02
N ASP A 7 -33.83 5.61 -23.10
CA ASP A 7 -34.74 5.60 -21.96
C ASP A 7 -34.26 6.49 -20.80
N VAL A 8 -35.06 7.49 -20.42
CA VAL A 8 -34.72 8.49 -19.40
C VAL A 8 -34.55 7.86 -18.01
N GLU A 9 -35.35 6.85 -17.67
CA GLU A 9 -35.24 6.18 -16.37
C GLU A 9 -33.90 5.46 -16.24
N ARG A 10 -33.52 4.69 -17.27
CA ARG A 10 -32.21 4.05 -17.38
C ARG A 10 -31.07 5.07 -17.38
N LEU A 11 -31.24 6.24 -18.01
CA LEU A 11 -30.24 7.31 -17.97
C LEU A 11 -30.02 7.85 -16.56
N ARG A 12 -31.07 8.03 -15.75
CA ARG A 12 -30.95 8.46 -14.35
C ARG A 12 -30.19 7.44 -13.51
N ILE A 13 -30.46 6.14 -13.70
CA ILE A 13 -29.73 5.06 -13.01
C ILE A 13 -28.25 5.10 -13.39
N LEU A 14 -27.95 5.20 -14.69
CA LEU A 14 -26.58 5.31 -15.19
C LEU A 14 -25.86 6.53 -14.62
N GLU A 15 -26.54 7.68 -14.57
CA GLU A 15 -25.98 8.91 -14.02
C GLU A 15 -25.57 8.74 -12.54
N VAL A 16 -26.44 8.17 -11.70
CA VAL A 16 -26.13 7.90 -10.28
C VAL A 16 -24.97 6.91 -10.16
N TYR A 17 -25.02 5.81 -10.92
CA TYR A 17 -23.97 4.80 -10.91
C TYR A 17 -22.61 5.39 -11.32
N LEU A 18 -22.58 6.16 -12.42
CA LEU A 18 -21.36 6.77 -12.93
C LEU A 18 -20.80 7.81 -11.97
N ARG A 19 -21.63 8.59 -11.26
CA ARG A 19 -21.15 9.49 -10.19
C ARG A 19 -20.48 8.72 -9.06
N LEU A 20 -21.06 7.61 -8.62
CA LEU A 20 -20.46 6.76 -7.59
C LEU A 20 -19.14 6.15 -8.05
N GLN A 21 -19.10 5.62 -9.29
CA GLN A 21 -17.86 5.07 -9.87
C GLN A 21 -16.79 6.15 -10.03
N LEU A 22 -17.15 7.34 -10.50
CA LEU A 22 -16.23 8.46 -10.63
C LEU A 22 -15.69 8.89 -9.25
N GLY A 23 -16.54 8.94 -8.23
CA GLY A 23 -16.12 9.20 -6.85
C GLY A 23 -15.14 8.16 -6.34
N ALA A 24 -15.37 6.87 -6.61
CA ALA A 24 -14.44 5.80 -6.26
C ALA A 24 -13.10 5.94 -6.99
N VAL A 25 -13.11 6.30 -8.28
CA VAL A 25 -11.90 6.57 -9.07
C VAL A 25 -11.14 7.78 -8.51
N GLN A 26 -11.84 8.86 -8.20
CA GLN A 26 -11.24 10.06 -7.61
C GLN A 26 -10.64 9.78 -6.24
N ALA A 27 -11.33 9.03 -5.39
CA ALA A 27 -10.80 8.58 -4.10
C ALA A 27 -9.55 7.72 -4.29
N ARG A 28 -9.51 6.88 -5.32
CA ARG A 28 -8.33 6.07 -5.65
C ARG A 28 -7.15 6.91 -6.17
N ILE A 29 -7.42 7.97 -6.93
CA ILE A 29 -6.41 8.93 -7.40
C ILE A 29 -5.88 9.77 -6.23
N ALA A 30 -6.77 10.18 -5.33
CA ALA A 30 -6.45 10.99 -4.16
C ALA A 30 -5.75 10.17 -3.07
N ASP A 31 -5.87 8.84 -3.10
CA ASP A 31 -5.09 7.93 -2.26
C ASP A 31 -3.64 7.85 -2.79
N PRO A 32 -2.66 8.47 -2.11
CA PRO A 32 -1.26 8.43 -2.54
C PRO A 32 -0.66 7.01 -2.50
N ASP A 33 -1.35 6.04 -1.88
CA ASP A 33 -0.96 4.63 -1.81
C ASP A 33 -1.73 3.72 -2.81
N GLY A 34 -2.82 4.21 -3.42
CA GLY A 34 -3.80 3.40 -4.13
C GLY A 34 -3.40 2.94 -5.55
N GLY A 35 -2.35 3.53 -6.12
CA GLY A 35 -1.89 3.26 -7.48
C GLY A 35 -0.77 2.21 -7.62
N ALA A 36 -0.32 1.59 -6.52
CA ALA A 36 0.80 0.66 -6.56
C ALA A 36 0.38 -0.80 -6.75
N VAL A 37 -0.42 -1.10 -7.78
CA VAL A 37 -0.39 -2.44 -8.38
C VAL A 37 0.83 -2.46 -9.31
N GLY A 38 2.03 -2.57 -8.72
CA GLY A 38 3.27 -2.81 -9.47
C GLY A 38 4.36 -1.74 -9.45
N SER A 39 4.33 -0.72 -8.60
CA SER A 39 5.49 0.18 -8.42
C SER A 39 6.25 -0.19 -7.14
N GLU A 40 7.22 -1.08 -7.31
CA GLU A 40 8.32 -1.44 -6.41
C GLU A 40 8.03 -1.36 -4.90
N SER A 41 7.61 -2.49 -4.32
CA SER A 41 7.80 -2.71 -2.89
C SER A 41 9.29 -2.78 -2.60
N GLY A 42 9.92 -1.62 -2.44
CA GLY A 42 11.35 -1.43 -2.18
C GLY A 42 11.76 -1.78 -0.75
N TRP A 43 10.81 -2.20 0.10
CA TRP A 43 11.07 -2.56 1.48
C TRP A 43 10.37 -3.85 1.89
N THR A 44 10.93 -4.51 2.90
CA THR A 44 10.35 -5.69 3.56
C THR A 44 10.44 -5.56 5.07
N ILE A 45 9.48 -6.11 5.80
CA ILE A 45 9.54 -6.23 7.26
C ILE A 45 9.61 -7.70 7.69
N GLN A 46 10.61 -8.02 8.50
CA GLN A 46 10.83 -9.33 9.09
C GLN A 46 10.65 -9.23 10.60
N PHE A 47 9.87 -10.13 11.19
CA PHE A 47 9.76 -10.25 12.65
C PHE A 47 10.60 -11.44 13.12
N MET A 48 11.58 -11.17 13.97
CA MET A 48 12.35 -12.23 14.61
C MET A 48 11.69 -12.62 15.95
N PRO A 49 11.40 -13.91 16.16
CA PRO A 49 10.89 -14.38 17.44
C PRO A 49 11.95 -14.19 18.52
N SER A 50 11.56 -13.63 19.66
CA SER A 50 12.41 -13.55 20.85
C SER A 50 11.99 -14.64 21.85
N PRO A 51 12.94 -15.36 22.49
CA PRO A 51 12.63 -16.33 23.54
C PRO A 51 11.97 -15.67 24.77
N VAL A 52 12.05 -14.35 24.91
CA VAL A 52 11.45 -13.56 26.01
C VAL A 52 10.05 -13.02 25.62
N GLY A 53 9.50 -13.44 24.48
CA GLY A 53 8.10 -13.20 24.10
C GLY A 53 7.83 -11.95 23.26
N THR A 54 8.76 -10.99 23.17
CA THR A 54 8.59 -9.80 22.33
C THR A 54 9.30 -9.98 20.99
N SER A 55 8.56 -10.25 19.92
CA SER A 55 9.13 -10.29 18.56
C SER A 55 9.61 -8.91 18.14
N ARG A 56 10.84 -8.79 17.63
CA ARG A 56 11.40 -7.52 17.15
C ARG A 56 11.29 -7.46 15.63
N GLY A 57 10.78 -6.35 15.11
CA GLY A 57 10.67 -6.11 13.68
C GLY A 57 11.95 -5.48 13.12
N TYR A 58 12.35 -5.90 11.93
CA TYR A 58 13.43 -5.30 11.16
C TYR A 58 12.90 -4.88 9.79
N LEU A 59 13.04 -3.61 9.47
CA LEU A 59 12.81 -3.06 8.15
C LEU A 59 14.07 -3.28 7.31
N HIS A 60 13.91 -3.71 6.07
CA HIS A 60 14.99 -3.89 5.10
C HIS A 60 14.63 -3.23 3.77
N HIS A 61 15.62 -2.89 2.96
CA HIS A 61 15.42 -2.70 1.52
C HIS A 61 15.10 -4.06 0.89
N ALA A 62 14.26 -4.10 -0.15
CA ALA A 62 13.80 -5.35 -0.77
C ALA A 62 14.93 -6.14 -1.48
N SER A 63 16.08 -5.50 -1.72
CA SER A 63 17.30 -6.16 -2.23
C SER A 63 18.27 -6.61 -1.13
N CYS A 64 17.94 -6.42 0.16
CA CYS A 64 18.79 -6.86 1.26
C CYS A 64 18.84 -8.39 1.33
N PHE A 65 20.05 -8.96 1.38
CA PHE A 65 20.25 -10.42 1.45
C PHE A 65 19.72 -11.05 2.76
N MET A 66 19.64 -10.27 3.85
CA MET A 66 19.01 -10.70 5.11
C MET A 66 17.51 -10.39 5.14
N GLY A 67 17.03 -9.60 4.17
CA GLY A 67 15.65 -9.19 4.10
C GLY A 67 14.72 -10.36 3.85
N GLY A 68 13.57 -10.33 4.51
CA GLY A 68 12.53 -11.33 4.36
C GLY A 68 11.20 -10.83 4.91
N GLY A 69 10.19 -11.69 4.90
CA GLY A 69 8.87 -11.35 5.42
C GLY A 69 8.03 -10.51 4.46
N ARG A 70 7.19 -9.65 5.02
CA ARG A 70 6.14 -8.97 4.25
C ARG A 70 6.71 -7.78 3.48
N ARG A 71 6.43 -7.70 2.18
CA ARG A 71 6.74 -6.53 1.34
C ARG A 71 5.91 -5.32 1.75
N LEU A 72 6.53 -4.14 1.72
CA LEU A 72 5.93 -2.87 2.10
C LEU A 72 6.08 -1.84 0.98
N THR A 73 5.10 -0.95 0.87
CA THR A 73 5.24 0.32 0.15
C THR A 73 6.10 1.29 0.95
N ARG A 74 6.55 2.37 0.31
CA ARG A 74 7.29 3.45 0.97
C ARG A 74 6.56 4.00 2.21
N ASN A 75 5.28 4.35 2.07
CA ASN A 75 4.50 4.91 3.17
C ASN A 75 4.28 3.89 4.29
N GLN A 76 4.08 2.61 3.95
CA GLN A 76 4.03 1.55 4.95
C GLN A 76 5.36 1.40 5.69
N ALA A 77 6.49 1.45 4.96
CA ALA A 77 7.84 1.40 5.52
C ALA A 77 8.10 2.56 6.49
N ARG A 78 7.72 3.80 6.12
CA ARG A 78 7.78 4.97 7.02
C ARG A 78 6.93 4.79 8.28
N LYS A 79 5.71 4.28 8.14
CA LYS A 79 4.79 4.04 9.26
C LYS A 79 5.35 2.98 10.22
N VAL A 80 5.85 1.86 9.71
CA VAL A 80 6.41 0.80 10.58
C VAL A 80 7.70 1.23 11.24
N LEU A 81 8.54 2.04 10.59
CA LEU A 81 9.78 2.55 11.19
C LEU A 81 9.50 3.49 12.37
N GLY A 82 8.30 4.08 12.45
CA GLY A 82 7.85 4.85 13.61
C GLY A 82 7.40 4.02 14.81
N MET A 83 7.29 2.69 14.68
CA MET A 83 6.87 1.80 15.76
C MET A 83 8.07 1.43 16.66
N PRO A 84 7.94 1.46 18.01
CA PRO A 84 9.06 1.23 18.92
C PRO A 84 9.68 -0.17 18.83
N GLU A 85 8.91 -1.16 18.37
CA GLU A 85 9.33 -2.54 18.20
C GLU A 85 10.03 -2.83 16.86
N VAL A 86 10.10 -1.85 15.96
CA VAL A 86 10.69 -1.98 14.62
C VAL A 86 11.98 -1.16 14.53
N MET A 87 13.02 -1.76 13.99
CA MET A 87 14.28 -1.06 13.69
C MET A 87 14.60 -1.09 12.21
N ALA A 88 15.38 -0.10 11.75
CA ALA A 88 16.06 -0.19 10.47
C ALA A 88 17.15 -1.27 10.54
N CYS A 89 17.28 -2.08 9.48
CA CYS A 89 18.36 -3.04 9.37
C CYS A 89 19.71 -2.34 9.23
N ASP A 90 20.65 -2.62 10.13
CA ASP A 90 21.98 -2.02 10.16
C ASP A 90 22.86 -2.37 8.94
N ALA A 91 22.51 -3.40 8.16
CA ALA A 91 23.33 -3.78 7.00
C ALA A 91 22.89 -3.12 5.69
N CYS A 92 21.61 -2.76 5.56
CA CYS A 92 21.10 -2.10 4.35
C CYS A 92 20.64 -0.67 4.59
N HIS A 93 20.63 -0.19 5.84
CA HIS A 93 20.23 1.15 6.26
C HIS A 93 19.05 1.69 5.45
N PRO A 94 17.88 1.02 5.50
CA PRO A 94 16.76 1.40 4.66
C PRO A 94 16.25 2.79 5.05
N ASP A 95 16.18 3.67 4.05
CA ASP A 95 15.62 5.02 4.18
C ASP A 95 14.33 5.12 3.33
N PRO A 96 13.15 4.85 3.93
CA PRO A 96 11.87 4.87 3.24
C PRO A 96 11.31 6.28 2.98
#